data_AF-A0A6A4CHR7-F1
#
_entry.id   AF-A0A6A4CHR7-F1
#
_cell.length_a   1.000
_cell.length_b   1.000
_cell.length_c   1.000
_cell.angle_alpha   90.00
_cell.angle_beta   90.00
_cell.angle_gamma   90.00
#
_symmetry.space_group_name_H-M   'P 1'
#
loop_
_entity.id
_entity.type
_entity.pdbx_description
1 polymer ?
#
loop_
_entity_poly.entity_id
_entity_poly.type
_entity_poly.pdbx_seq_one_letter_code
_entity_poly.pdbx_strand_id
1 'polypeptide(L)' 'MLLMLCGPPVVWRSTFQKTIALRSTEAEYMALSDCVKECVWMRRLLKDIGAEQVGATVIYEDNKGAMALAKKGLQLK' A
#
# COMPACT_ATOMS: atom_id res chain seq x y z
N MET A 1 7.77 -2.50 -2.05
CA MET A 1 6.87 -2.50 -0.88
C MET A 1 7.54 -3.15 0.31
N LEU A 2 7.43 -2.53 1.49
CA LEU A 2 7.85 -3.07 2.78
C LEU A 2 6.72 -2.87 3.80
N LEU A 3 6.30 -3.92 4.51
CA LEU A 3 5.34 -3.84 5.61
C LEU A 3 6.04 -4.12 6.93
N MET A 4 5.81 -3.24 7.89
CA MET A 4 6.39 -3.32 9.23
C MET A 4 5.30 -3.74 10.22
N LEU A 5 5.60 -4.69 11.10
CA LEU A 5 4.71 -5.11 12.19
C LEU A 5 5.51 -5.10 13.49
N CYS A 6 5.09 -4.30 14.47
CA CYS A 6 5.77 -4.15 15.77
C CYS A 6 7.24 -3.68 15.69
N GLY A 7 7.66 -3.03 14.61
CA GLY A 7 9.02 -2.51 14.44
C GLY A 7 9.84 -3.17 13.32
N PRO A 8 9.93 -4.50 13.22
CA PRO A 8 10.65 -5.15 12.12
C PRO A 8 9.83 -5.30 10.83
N PRO A 9 10.50 -5.46 9.68
CA PRO A 9 9.84 -5.80 8.42
C PRO A 9 9.38 -7.26 8.43
N VAL A 10 8.12 -7.49 8.06
CA VAL A 10 7.51 -8.83 8.01
C VAL A 10 7.16 -9.27 6.60
N VAL A 11 6.91 -8.32 5.70
CA VAL A 11 6.61 -8.59 4.28
C VAL A 11 7.36 -7.59 3.43
N TRP A 12 8.03 -8.09 2.39
CA TRP A 12 8.56 -7.25 1.33
C TRP A 12 8.20 -7.86 -0.02
N ARG A 13 7.98 -6.98 -0.99
CA ARG A 13 7.83 -7.37 -2.38
C ARG A 13 8.47 -6.31 -3.26
N SER A 14 9.29 -6.77 -4.20
CA SER A 14 9.74 -6.00 -5.34
C SER A 14 9.16 -6.65 -6.58
N THR A 15 8.46 -5.89 -7.41
CA THR A 15 7.80 -6.41 -8.61
C THR A 15 8.00 -5.39 -9.71
N PHE A 16 8.45 -5.87 -10.87
CA PHE A 16 8.45 -5.06 -12.07
C PHE A 16 7.00 -4.75 -12.48
N GLN A 17 6.76 -3.49 -12.85
CA GLN A 17 5.48 -3.05 -13.37
C GLN A 17 5.06 -3.98 -14.53
N LYS A 18 3.96 -4.73 -14.35
CA LYS A 18 3.46 -5.65 -15.40
C LYS A 18 2.83 -4.89 -16.57
N THR A 19 2.36 -3.68 -16.32
CA THR A 19 1.71 -2.79 -17.27
C THR A 19 2.62 -1.63 -17.65
N ILE A 20 2.48 -1.13 -18.87
CA ILE A 20 3.18 0.06 -19.32
C ILE A 20 2.50 1.27 -18.66
N ALA A 21 3.17 1.87 -17.67
CA ALA A 21 2.76 3.15 -17.12
C ALA A 21 3.27 4.27 -18.05
N LEU A 22 2.44 5.26 -18.34
CA LEU A 22 2.86 6.41 -19.16
C LEU A 22 3.78 7.34 -18.36
N ARG A 23 3.61 7.35 -17.02
CA ARG A 23 4.37 8.20 -16.09
C ARG A 23 4.84 7.39 -14.89
N SER A 24 5.98 7.77 -14.32
CA SER A 24 6.45 7.21 -13.03
C SER A 24 5.40 7.37 -11.93
N THR A 25 4.66 8.48 -11.91
CA THR A 25 3.55 8.71 -10.99
C THR A 25 2.46 7.65 -11.05
N GLU A 26 2.12 7.16 -12.24
CA GLU A 26 1.11 6.11 -12.42
C GLU A 26 1.66 4.74 -12.02
N ALA A 27 2.94 4.50 -12.33
CA ALA A 27 3.65 3.30 -11.90
C ALA A 27 3.62 3.16 -10.37
N GLU A 28 4.05 4.21 -9.66
CA GLU A 28 4.05 4.24 -8.20
C GLU A 28 2.64 4.22 -7.61
N TYR A 29 1.66 4.86 -8.25
CA TYR A 29 0.26 4.75 -7.80
C TYR A 29 -0.26 3.30 -7.89
N MET A 30 0.10 2.57 -8.95
CA MET A 30 -0.23 1.14 -9.07
C MET A 30 0.50 0.30 -8.02
N ALA A 31 1.78 0.56 -7.78
CA ALA A 31 2.54 -0.10 -6.71
C ALA A 31 1.94 0.17 -5.31
N LEU A 32 1.49 1.40 -5.07
CA LEU A 32 0.77 1.80 -3.87
C LEU A 32 -0.56 1.07 -3.72
N SER A 33 -1.31 0.89 -4.82
CA SER A 33 -2.56 0.12 -4.84
C SER A 33 -2.33 -1.35 -4.46
N ASP A 34 -1.28 -1.97 -4.99
CA ASP A 34 -0.90 -3.34 -4.62
C ASP A 34 -0.45 -3.42 -3.16
N CYS A 35 0.26 -2.40 -2.65
CA CYS A 35 0.61 -2.29 -1.25
C CYS A 35 -0.62 -2.25 -0.33
N VAL A 36 -1.64 -1.49 -0.70
CA VAL A 36 -2.90 -1.42 0.06
C VAL A 36 -3.61 -2.78 0.10
N LYS A 37 -3.64 -3.54 -1.00
CA LYS A 37 -4.25 -4.88 -1.03
C LYS A 37 -3.57 -5.83 -0.05
N GLU A 38 -2.24 -5.84 -0.04
CA GLU A 38 -1.44 -6.65 0.89
C GLU A 38 -1.64 -6.21 2.35
N CYS A 39 -1.70 -4.90 2.61
CA CYS A 39 -2.05 -4.35 3.93
C CYS A 39 -3.42 -4.83 4.43
N VAL A 40 -4.45 -4.78 3.57
CA VAL A 40 -5.81 -5.21 3.93
C VAL A 40 -5.84 -6.71 4.20
N TRP A 41 -5.18 -7.50 3.36
CA TRP A 41 -5.06 -8.95 3.58
C TRP A 41 -4.35 -9.26 4.91
N MET A 42 -3.23 -8.58 5.20
CA MET A 42 -2.50 -8.74 6.46
C MET A 42 -3.37 -8.35 7.66
N ARG A 43 -4.11 -7.24 7.60
CA ARG A 43 -5.04 -6.87 8.69
C ARG A 43 -6.12 -7.91 8.90
N ARG A 44 -6.61 -8.54 7.84
CA ARG A 44 -7.60 -9.62 7.96
C ARG A 44 -6.99 -10.84 8.66
N LEU A 45 -5.80 -11.27 8.23
CA LEU A 45 -5.07 -12.36 8.87
C LEU A 45 -4.82 -12.08 10.36
N LEU A 46 -4.34 -10.88 10.68
CA LEU A 46 -4.09 -10.44 12.05
C LEU A 46 -5.36 -10.44 12.90
N LYS A 47 -6.49 -10.02 12.32
CA LYS A 47 -7.79 -10.10 12.99
C LYS A 47 -8.19 -11.54 13.30
N ASP A 48 -8.03 -12.45 12.33
CA ASP A 48 -8.41 -13.85 12.48
C ASP A 48 -7.57 -14.58 13.57
N ILE A 49 -6.34 -14.12 13.85
CA ILE A 49 -5.49 -14.62 14.95
C ILE A 49 -5.61 -13.84 16.27
N GLY A 50 -6.57 -12.90 16.37
CA GLY A 50 -6.82 -12.13 17.60
C GLY A 50 -5.93 -10.89 17.79
N ALA A 51 -5.14 -10.50 16.80
CA ALA A 51 -4.26 -9.32 16.80
C ALA A 51 -4.83 -8.17 15.96
N GLU A 52 -6.13 -7.88 16.11
CA GLU A 52 -6.84 -6.88 15.29
C GLU A 52 -6.18 -5.50 15.37
N GLN A 53 -5.88 -4.92 14.21
CA GLN A 53 -5.39 -3.57 14.09
C GLN A 53 -6.59 -2.61 14.06
N VAL A 54 -6.74 -1.75 15.07
CA VAL A 54 -7.91 -0.82 15.18
C VAL A 54 -7.68 0.49 14.42
N GLY A 55 -6.44 0.98 14.39
CA GLY A 55 -6.07 2.24 13.75
C GLY A 55 -5.93 2.19 12.23
N ALA A 56 -5.78 3.36 11.62
CA ALA A 56 -5.39 3.48 10.21
C ALA A 56 -3.94 3.01 10.02
N THR A 57 -3.68 2.25 8.95
CA THR A 57 -2.32 1.87 8.56
C THR A 57 -1.66 3.03 7.84
N VAL A 58 -0.53 3.50 8.37
CA VAL A 58 0.28 4.55 7.73
C VAL A 58 1.07 3.92 6.60
N ILE A 59 0.94 4.49 5.39
CA ILE A 59 1.71 4.09 4.21
C ILE A 59 2.61 5.25 3.82
N TYR A 60 3.90 4.94 3.63
CA TYR A 60 4.91 5.90 3.18
C TYR A 60 5.16 5.72 1.69
N GLU A 61 5.24 6.83 0.98
CA GLU A 61 5.47 6.90 -0.46
C GLU A 61 6.36 8.12 -0.73
N ASP A 62 7.40 7.98 -1.54
CA ASP A 62 8.32 9.08 -1.87
C ASP A 62 7.79 9.91 -3.06
N ASN A 63 6.95 9.32 -3.91
CA ASN A 63 6.35 9.99 -5.05
C ASN A 63 5.13 10.84 -4.64
N LYS A 64 5.36 12.15 -4.43
CA LYS A 64 4.29 13.12 -4.12
C LYS A 64 3.15 13.15 -5.15
N GLY A 65 3.44 12.85 -6.42
CA GLY A 65 2.41 12.76 -7.45
C GLY A 65 1.48 11.58 -7.22
N ALA A 66 2.03 10.42 -6.87
CA ALA A 66 1.26 9.21 -6.58
C ALA A 66 0.43 9.40 -5.31
N MET A 67 1.00 10.05 -4.29
CA MET A 67 0.26 10.47 -3.10
C MET A 67 -0.92 11.40 -3.43
N ALA A 68 -0.72 12.35 -4.34
CA ALA A 68 -1.78 13.26 -4.76
C ALA A 68 -2.90 12.54 -5.53
N LEU A 69 -2.54 11.59 -6.41
CA LEU A 69 -3.51 10.75 -7.11
C LEU A 69 -4.33 9.89 -6.13
N ALA A 70 -3.67 9.27 -5.15
CA ALA A 70 -4.34 8.46 -4.13
C ALA A 70 -5.34 9.27 -3.29
N LYS A 71 -4.99 10.51 -2.92
CA LYS A 71 -5.90 11.39 -2.19
C LYS A 71 -7.09 11.84 -3.03
N LYS A 72 -6.90 12.08 -4.33
CA LYS A 72 -7.98 12.51 -5.25
C LYS A 72 -8.92 11.38 -5.62
N GLY A 73 -8.41 10.16 -5.83
CA GLY A 73 -9.25 8.99 -6.14
C GLY A 73 -10.23 8.62 -5.03
N LEU A 74 -9.92 8.98 -3.78
CA LEU A 74 -10.81 8.76 -2.62
C LEU A 74 -12.03 9.70 -2.58
N GLN A 75 -12.04 10.80 -3.35
CA GLN A 75 -13.12 11.80 -3.37
C GLN A 75 -14.16 11.57 -4.48
N LEU A 76 -13.99 10.55 -5.33
CA LEU A 76 -14.91 10.20 -6.41
C LEU A 76 -15.89 9.07 -6.04
N LYS A 77 -16.18 8.87 -4.75
CA LYS A 77 -17.27 8.00 -4.28
C LYS A 77 -18.22 8.77 -3.38
#